data_AF-A0A3N5Y4D9-F1
#
_entry.id   AF-A0A3N5Y4D9-F1
#
_cell.length_a   1.000
_cell.length_b   1.000
_cell.length_c   1.000
_cell.angle_alpha   90.00
_cell.angle_beta   90.00
_cell.angle_gamma   90.00
#
_symmetry.space_group_name_H-M   'P 1'
#
loop_
_entity.id
_entity.type
_entity.pdbx_description
1 polymer ?
#
loop_
_entity_poly.entity_id
_entity_poly.type
_entity_poly.pdbx_seq_one_letter_code
_entity_poly.pdbx_strand_id
1 'polypeptide(L)'
;MAECEKLSSCAFVKAFENDDERKLALKGFVRMYCQGDKQEICTRKKVSQILNGPHNVPSNMMPNGFPLFGTSNEHWSSDVHSAINK
;
A
#
# COMPACT_ATOMS: atom_id res chain seq x y z
N MET A 1 11.18 -3.57 -16.42
CA MET A 1 10.10 -3.85 -15.45
C MET A 1 9.06 -2.77 -15.60
N ALA A 2 7.78 -3.12 -15.74
CA ALA A 2 6.73 -2.13 -15.93
C ALA A 2 6.42 -1.44 -14.59
N GLU A 3 6.34 -0.11 -14.60
CA GLU A 3 5.92 0.64 -13.42
C GLU A 3 4.48 0.26 -13.03
N CYS A 4 4.21 0.21 -11.72
CA CYS A 4 2.85 0.00 -11.24
C CYS A 4 1.91 1.11 -11.75
N GLU A 5 0.94 0.73 -12.58
CA GLU A 5 -0.08 1.62 -13.16
C GLU A 5 -0.88 2.41 -12.11
N LYS A 6 -0.92 1.91 -10.88
CA LYS A 6 -1.64 2.53 -9.75
C LYS A 6 -0.74 3.40 -8.86
N LEU A 7 0.53 3.57 -9.20
CA LEU A 7 1.48 4.32 -8.37
C LEU A 7 0.99 5.76 -8.11
N SER A 8 0.55 6.46 -9.15
CA SER A 8 0.02 7.83 -9.09
C SER A 8 -1.30 7.98 -8.32
N SER A 9 -2.03 6.89 -8.09
CA SER A 9 -3.31 6.87 -7.38
C SER A 9 -3.27 6.09 -6.06
N CYS A 10 -2.08 5.62 -5.65
CA CYS A 10 -1.92 4.83 -4.44
C CYS A 10 -2.06 5.72 -3.20
N ALA A 11 -3.07 5.44 -2.37
CA ALA A 11 -3.35 6.22 -1.15
C ALA A 11 -2.15 6.29 -0.18
N PHE A 12 -1.35 5.23 -0.07
CA PHE A 12 -0.12 5.24 0.75
C PHE A 12 0.94 6.19 0.22
N VAL A 13 1.17 6.19 -1.09
CA VAL A 13 2.17 7.09 -1.68
C VAL A 13 1.74 8.54 -1.52
N LYS A 14 0.47 8.84 -1.81
CA LYS A 14 -0.07 10.20 -1.62
C LYS A 14 -0.07 10.67 -0.16
N ALA A 15 -0.33 9.77 0.78
CA ALA A 15 -0.38 10.13 2.20
C ALA A 15 1.01 10.47 2.76
N PHE A 16 2.08 9.85 2.24
CA PHE A 16 3.42 9.95 2.83
C PHE A 16 4.46 10.58 1.90
N GLU A 17 4.11 11.03 0.68
CA GLU A 17 5.07 11.68 -0.23
C GLU A 17 5.65 12.99 0.33
N ASN A 18 4.86 13.68 1.17
CA ASN A 18 5.24 14.92 1.84
C ASN A 18 5.73 14.71 3.28
N ASP A 19 5.83 13.46 3.75
CA ASP A 19 6.35 13.14 5.08
C ASP A 19 7.88 12.98 4.98
N ASP A 20 8.62 14.00 5.40
CA ASP A 20 10.08 14.01 5.30
C ASP A 20 10.77 12.94 6.18
N GLU A 21 10.15 12.53 7.28
CA GLU A 21 10.69 11.46 8.15
C GLU A 21 10.58 10.10 7.45
N ARG A 22 9.54 9.90 6.64
CA ARG A 22 9.23 8.60 6.02
C ARG A 22 9.56 8.53 4.54
N LYS A 23 9.99 9.64 3.95
CA LYS A 23 10.34 9.79 2.52
C LYS A 23 11.33 8.74 2.03
N LEU A 24 12.34 8.41 2.83
CA LEU A 24 13.36 7.41 2.47
C LEU A 24 12.76 6.00 2.42
N ALA A 25 11.99 5.64 3.45
CA ALA A 25 11.29 4.35 3.50
C ALA A 25 10.28 4.23 2.34
N LEU A 26 9.52 5.30 2.06
CA LEU A 26 8.58 5.35 0.94
C LEU A 26 9.26 5.11 -0.40
N LYS A 27 10.39 5.77 -0.68
CA LYS A 27 11.19 5.52 -1.90
C LYS A 27 11.66 4.07 -1.99
N GLY A 28 12.08 3.48 -0.87
CA GLY A 28 12.43 2.06 -0.80
C GLY A 28 11.26 1.14 -1.16
N PHE A 29 10.08 1.41 -0.60
CA PHE A 29 8.85 0.67 -0.91
C PHE A 29 8.45 0.79 -2.37
N VAL A 30 8.47 2.00 -2.96
CA VAL A 30 8.17 2.21 -4.38
C VAL A 30 9.14 1.42 -5.26
N ARG A 31 10.44 1.49 -4.97
CA ARG A 31 11.45 0.76 -5.75
C ARG A 31 11.26 -0.75 -5.67
N MET A 32 10.91 -1.29 -4.50
CA MET A 32 10.73 -2.73 -4.31
C MET A 32 9.39 -3.25 -4.88
N TYR A 33 8.28 -2.57 -4.58
CA TYR A 33 6.91 -3.05 -4.80
C TYR A 33 6.18 -2.39 -5.97
N CYS A 34 6.72 -1.32 -6.56
CA CYS A 34 6.10 -0.66 -7.71
C CYS A 34 6.97 -0.72 -8.96
N GLN A 35 8.29 -0.81 -8.81
CA GLN A 35 9.25 -0.85 -9.91
C GLN A 35 10.15 -2.10 -9.89
N GLY A 36 9.99 -2.97 -8.88
CA GLY A 36 10.85 -4.11 -8.62
C GLY A 36 10.07 -5.43 -8.50
N ASP A 37 10.78 -6.51 -8.20
CA ASP A 37 10.27 -7.88 -8.32
C ASP A 37 9.16 -8.19 -7.30
N LYS A 38 9.02 -7.37 -6.26
CA LYS A 38 7.97 -7.54 -5.24
C LYS A 38 6.62 -6.95 -5.65
N GLN A 39 6.49 -6.45 -6.88
CA GLN A 39 5.23 -5.88 -7.36
C GLN A 39 4.07 -6.87 -7.36
N GLU A 40 4.33 -8.14 -7.67
CA GLU A 40 3.30 -9.19 -7.68
C GLU A 40 2.81 -9.55 -6.28
N ILE A 41 3.66 -9.36 -5.26
CA ILE A 41 3.34 -9.66 -3.85
C ILE A 41 2.89 -8.44 -3.06
N CYS A 42 2.54 -7.33 -3.73
CA CYS A 42 2.06 -6.13 -3.07
C CYS A 42 0.63 -6.34 -2.54
N THR A 43 0.48 -6.50 -1.22
CA THR A 43 -0.82 -6.71 -0.55
C THR A 43 -1.78 -5.56 -0.84
N ARG A 44 -1.30 -4.31 -0.89
CA ARG A 44 -2.13 -3.14 -1.23
C ARG A 44 -2.77 -3.27 -2.61
N LYS A 45 -2.03 -3.80 -3.59
CA LYS A 45 -2.52 -4.02 -4.97
C LYS A 45 -3.61 -5.09 -4.95
N LYS A 46 -3.39 -6.19 -4.23
CA LYS A 46 -4.38 -7.27 -4.06
C LYS A 46 -5.67 -6.76 -3.40
N VAL A 47 -5.55 -6.05 -2.28
CA VAL A 47 -6.71 -5.46 -1.58
C VAL A 47 -7.44 -4.47 -2.49
N SER A 48 -6.71 -3.62 -3.22
CA SER A 48 -7.33 -2.70 -4.19
C SER A 48 -8.09 -3.44 -5.31
N GLN A 49 -7.64 -4.61 -5.75
CA GLN A 49 -8.34 -5.39 -6.77
C GLN A 49 -9.59 -6.07 -6.19
N ILE A 50 -9.50 -6.62 -4.98
CA ILE A 50 -10.63 -7.27 -4.30
C ILE A 50 -11.72 -6.25 -3.94
N LEU A 51 -11.34 -5.06 -3.48
CA LEU A 51 -12.25 -4.01 -3.03
C LEU A 51 -12.59 -2.99 -4.13
N ASN A 52 -12.34 -3.30 -5.41
CA ASN A 52 -12.71 -2.44 -6.54
C ASN A 52 -12.14 -1.01 -6.52
N GLY A 53 -10.96 -0.81 -5.94
CA GLY A 53 -10.22 0.44 -6.10
C GLY A 53 -9.26 0.79 -4.96
N PRO A 54 -8.33 1.74 -5.21
CA PRO A 54 -7.31 2.13 -4.24
C PRO A 54 -7.87 2.97 -3.08
N HIS A 55 -9.08 3.53 -3.22
CA HIS A 55 -9.75 4.33 -2.20
C HIS A 55 -10.24 3.49 -1.01
N ASN A 56 -10.47 2.18 -1.23
CA ASN A 56 -10.85 1.24 -0.18
C ASN A 56 -9.63 0.63 0.53
N VAL A 57 -8.41 0.99 0.12
CA VAL A 57 -7.18 0.55 0.77
C VAL A 57 -6.77 1.60 1.80
N PRO A 58 -6.64 1.25 3.09
CA PRO A 58 -6.22 2.19 4.13
C PRO A 58 -4.90 2.90 3.75
N SER A 59 -4.82 4.20 3.98
CA SER A 59 -3.62 4.98 3.67
C SER A 59 -2.41 4.51 4.47
N ASN A 60 -2.60 4.07 5.72
CA ASN A 60 -1.56 3.59 6.61
C ASN A 60 -1.18 2.11 6.40
N MET A 61 -1.73 1.39 5.43
CA MET A 61 -1.32 0.03 5.12
C MET A 61 0.00 0.02 4.32
N MET A 62 1.02 -0.71 4.75
CA MET A 62 2.26 -0.91 4.01
C MET A 62 2.10 -1.97 2.90
N PRO A 63 3.01 -2.05 1.90
CA PRO A 63 2.92 -3.03 0.82
C PRO A 63 2.92 -4.50 1.23
N ASN A 64 3.35 -4.80 2.46
CA ASN A 64 3.33 -6.14 3.06
C ASN A 64 2.02 -6.48 3.81
N GLY A 65 1.05 -5.56 3.86
CA GLY A 65 -0.24 -5.76 4.53
C GLY A 65 -0.28 -5.36 6.00
N PHE A 66 0.84 -4.91 6.58
CA PHE A 66 0.90 -4.43 7.97
C PHE A 66 0.62 -2.93 8.06
N PRO A 67 0.13 -2.43 9.21
CA PRO A 67 0.02 -0.99 9.44
C PRO A 67 1.42 -0.37 9.50
N LEU A 68 1.53 0.86 8.99
CA LEU A 68 2.73 1.66 9.05
C LEU A 68 3.19 1.83 10.50
N PHE A 69 4.51 1.81 10.74
CA PHE A 69 5.08 1.96 12.07
C PHE A 69 4.53 3.18 12.82
N GLY A 70 3.99 2.94 14.02
CA GLY A 70 3.33 3.96 14.84
C GLY A 70 1.84 4.15 14.56
N THR A 71 1.23 3.32 13.71
CA THR A 71 -0.22 3.31 13.42
C THR A 71 -0.84 1.95 13.72
N SER A 72 -2.17 1.89 13.84
CA SER A 72 -2.92 0.64 14.04
C SER A 72 -3.82 0.29 12.86
N ASN A 73 -4.29 -0.96 12.81
CA ASN A 73 -5.25 -1.47 11.83
C ASN A 73 -6.67 -1.61 12.40
N GLU A 74 -6.92 -1.04 13.58
CA GLU A 74 -8.20 -1.16 14.31
C GLU A 74 -9.37 -0.52 13.54
N HIS A 75 -9.08 0.52 12.77
CA HIS A 75 -10.08 1.23 11.95
C HIS A 75 -10.15 0.72 10.51
N TRP A 76 -9.42 -0.35 10.16
CA TRP A 76 -9.55 -0.95 8.83
C TRP A 76 -10.88 -1.69 8.74
N SER A 77 -11.56 -1.58 7.60
CA SER A 77 -12.84 -2.26 7.41
C SER A 77 -12.68 -3.79 7.47
N SER A 78 -13.75 -4.48 7.84
CA SER A 78 -13.83 -5.94 7.81
C SER A 78 -13.45 -6.52 6.44
N ASP A 79 -13.77 -5.79 5.36
CA ASP A 79 -13.47 -6.20 3.99
C ASP A 79 -11.97 -6.16 3.70
N VAL A 80 -11.26 -5.18 4.26
CA VAL A 80 -9.79 -5.11 4.18
C VAL A 80 -9.16 -6.29 4.90
N HIS A 81 -9.59 -6.59 6.13
CA HIS A 81 -9.10 -7.75 6.88
C HIS A 81 -9.38 -9.07 6.15
N SER A 82 -10.57 -9.20 5.55
CA SER A 82 -10.93 -10.38 4.76
C SER A 82 -10.09 -10.50 3.48
N ALA A 83 -9.77 -9.37 2.83
CA ALA A 83 -8.96 -9.34 1.61
C ALA A 83 -7.48 -9.72 1.84
N ILE A 84 -6.94 -9.43 3.03
CA ILE A 84 -5.56 -9.80 3.42
C ILE A 84 -5.41 -11.32 3.63
N ASN A 85 -6.47 -11.98 4.12
CA ASN A 85 -6.46 -13.41 4.47
C ASN A 85 -6.88 -14.35 3.32
N LYS A 86 -7.34 -13.79 2.19
CA LYS A 86 -7.51 -14.51 0.92
C LYS A 86 -6.18 -14.58 0.18
#